data_AF-A0A847L526-F1
#
_entry.id   AF-A0A847L526-F1
#
_cell.length_a   1.000
_cell.length_b   1.000
_cell.length_c   1.000
_cell.angle_alpha   90.00
_cell.angle_beta   90.00
_cell.angle_gamma   90.00
#
_symmetry.space_group_name_H-M   'P 1'
#
loop_
_entity.id
_entity.type
_entity.pdbx_description
1 polymer ?
#
loop_
_entity_poly.entity_id
_entity_poly.type
_entity_poly.pdbx_seq_one_letter_code
_entity_poly.pdbx_strand_id
1 'polypeptide(L)'
;MEKKHDYLKSFYWKDYIMIFIGLISYAIGLTGFLLPNKIVTGGLAGITILIKSATDIPLWISYISINIALLAVAWKFVGKNFVIKTIISVAILTFLIRLGETYMSEPIIHADPLLSSIIGAVFCGTGLGLVYSVNGSTGGTDIIGAVVTKYRHVSIGRVLLIVDILIVSSSYCLFHSVEKIAIGLIVMAVMYYVVDVVISGMRQSVQFFIFTNKHEEVADHINSEIKRGCTVLDGMGWYSKKPQKIIVVMARKTESTSIFRLVKSIDKDAFVTQANVVGVYGKGFDALK
;
A
#
# COMPACT_ATOMS: atom_id res chain seq x y z
N MET A 1 -15.84 24.48 -25.05
CA MET A 1 -15.97 24.79 -23.61
C MET A 1 -15.52 23.57 -22.82
N GLU A 2 -14.27 23.59 -22.36
CA GLU A 2 -13.65 22.52 -21.58
C GLU A 2 -14.42 22.26 -20.29
N LYS A 3 -14.95 21.03 -20.14
CA LYS A 3 -15.46 20.55 -18.85
C LYS A 3 -14.27 20.28 -17.93
N LYS A 4 -14.15 21.10 -16.88
CA LYS A 4 -13.33 20.86 -15.68
C LYS A 4 -13.51 19.42 -15.22
N HIS A 5 -12.42 18.65 -15.24
CA HIS A 5 -12.38 17.29 -14.71
C HIS A 5 -12.31 17.33 -13.18
N ASP A 6 -13.46 17.33 -12.50
CA ASP A 6 -13.56 17.05 -11.07
C ASP A 6 -13.41 15.53 -10.83
N TYR A 7 -12.18 15.03 -10.77
CA TYR A 7 -11.87 13.61 -10.47
C TYR A 7 -11.80 13.27 -8.97
N LEU A 8 -12.45 14.03 -8.08
CA LEU A 8 -12.35 13.79 -6.63
C LEU A 8 -13.70 14.03 -5.90
N LYS A 9 -14.69 13.15 -6.15
CA LYS A 9 -15.74 12.80 -5.17
C LYS A 9 -15.43 11.38 -4.68
N SER A 10 -15.54 10.97 -3.42
CA SER A 10 -16.06 11.55 -2.18
C SER A 10 -15.50 10.69 -1.02
N PHE A 11 -15.07 11.33 0.07
CA PHE A 11 -14.97 10.82 1.45
C PHE A 11 -15.43 9.35 1.68
N TYR A 12 -14.54 8.38 1.55
CA TYR A 12 -14.82 6.99 1.97
C TYR A 12 -14.33 6.80 3.40
N TRP A 13 -15.23 6.68 4.37
CA TRP A 13 -14.86 6.30 5.75
C TRP A 13 -14.02 5.02 5.81
N LYS A 14 -14.23 4.11 4.84
CA LYS A 14 -13.41 2.90 4.67
C LYS A 14 -11.92 3.23 4.48
N ASP A 15 -11.58 4.29 3.75
CA ASP A 15 -10.19 4.73 3.56
C ASP A 15 -9.57 5.14 4.90
N TYR A 16 -10.30 5.91 5.71
CA TYR A 16 -9.81 6.38 7.01
C TYR A 16 -9.67 5.25 8.03
N ILE A 17 -10.55 4.24 7.98
CA ILE A 17 -10.43 3.03 8.79
C ILE A 17 -9.18 2.25 8.38
N MET A 18 -8.94 2.07 7.07
CA MET A 18 -7.73 1.41 6.58
C MET A 18 -6.46 2.16 6.97
N ILE A 19 -6.47 3.50 6.87
CA ILE A 19 -5.37 4.34 7.36
C ILE A 19 -5.17 4.10 8.85
N PHE A 20 -6.22 4.20 9.67
CA PHE A 20 -6.12 4.05 11.12
C PHE A 20 -5.54 2.70 11.54
N ILE A 21 -6.03 1.59 10.95
CA ILE A 21 -5.50 0.24 11.20
C ILE A 21 -4.03 0.14 10.75
N GLY A 22 -3.71 0.71 9.58
CA GLY A 22 -2.36 0.76 9.07
C GLY A 22 -1.40 1.52 10.01
N LEU A 23 -1.84 2.66 10.55
CA LEU A 23 -1.04 3.46 11.48
C LEU A 23 -0.82 2.76 12.83
N ILE A 24 -1.80 2.00 13.33
CA ILE A 24 -1.62 1.15 14.52
C ILE A 24 -0.55 0.09 14.26
N SER A 25 -0.67 -0.64 13.15
CA SER A 25 0.30 -1.66 12.76
C SER A 25 1.70 -1.07 12.61
N TYR A 26 1.81 0.09 11.96
CA TYR A 26 3.09 0.78 11.78
C TYR A 26 3.69 1.25 13.11
N ALA A 27 2.89 1.85 14.00
CA ALA A 27 3.35 2.30 15.30
C ALA A 27 3.88 1.15 16.14
N ILE A 28 3.17 0.01 16.19
CA ILE A 28 3.63 -1.20 16.89
C ILE A 28 4.96 -1.69 16.34
N GLY A 29 5.11 -1.78 15.01
CA GLY A 29 6.37 -2.17 14.38
C GLY A 29 7.52 -1.23 14.74
N LEU A 30 7.26 0.08 14.72
CA LEU A 30 8.25 1.10 15.01
C LEU A 30 8.67 1.13 16.48
N THR A 31 7.71 1.28 17.40
CA THR A 31 8.01 1.48 18.82
C THR A 31 8.28 0.17 19.56
N GLY A 32 7.66 -0.94 19.16
CA GLY A 32 7.78 -2.23 19.85
C GLY A 32 8.94 -3.10 19.38
N PHE A 33 9.43 -2.90 18.16
CA PHE A 33 10.47 -3.76 17.56
C PHE A 33 11.70 -2.98 17.08
N LEU A 34 11.53 -1.91 16.30
CA LEU A 34 12.67 -1.19 15.70
C LEU A 34 13.37 -0.27 16.68
N LEU A 35 12.60 0.53 17.42
CA LEU A 35 13.11 1.53 18.34
C LEU A 35 13.92 0.92 19.52
N PRO A 36 13.46 -0.15 20.20
CA PRO A 36 14.22 -0.75 21.30
C PRO A 36 15.56 -1.33 20.85
N ASN A 37 15.62 -1.85 19.62
CA ASN A 37 16.84 -2.38 19.01
C ASN A 37 17.73 -1.31 18.35
N LYS A 38 17.31 -0.02 18.39
CA LYS A 38 17.98 1.11 17.72
C LYS A 38 18.28 0.83 16.25
N ILE A 39 17.37 0.14 15.57
CA ILE A 39 17.49 -0.15 14.13
C ILE A 39 16.88 0.99 13.35
N VAL A 40 17.73 1.67 12.59
CA VAL A 40 17.34 2.78 11.71
C VAL A 40 16.80 2.19 10.43
N THR A 41 15.54 2.50 10.15
CA THR A 41 14.92 2.21 8.86
C THR A 41 14.96 3.44 7.97
N GLY A 42 14.49 3.29 6.73
CA GLY A 42 14.23 4.42 5.86
C GLY A 42 13.20 5.39 6.41
N GLY A 43 13.05 6.52 5.75
CA GLY A 43 12.00 7.47 6.00
C GLY A 43 12.18 8.37 7.22
N LEU A 44 11.14 9.15 7.52
CA LEU A 44 11.17 10.06 8.66
C LEU A 44 11.32 9.31 9.99
N ALA A 45 10.73 8.11 10.11
CA ALA A 45 10.90 7.28 11.30
C ALA A 45 12.38 6.99 11.59
N GLY A 46 13.18 6.64 10.58
CA GLY A 46 14.62 6.47 10.70
C GLY A 46 15.35 7.72 11.20
N ILE A 47 15.03 8.88 10.61
CA ILE A 47 15.58 10.18 11.06
C ILE A 47 15.24 10.42 12.52
N THR A 48 14.01 10.13 12.94
CA THR A 48 13.60 10.35 14.33
C THR A 48 14.24 9.36 15.31
N ILE A 49 14.55 8.12 14.89
CA ILE A 49 15.35 7.18 15.68
C ILE A 49 16.78 7.70 15.86
N LEU A 50 17.38 8.26 14.80
CA LEU A 50 18.70 8.88 14.85
C LEU A 50 18.73 10.08 15.81
N ILE A 51 17.74 10.98 15.71
CA ILE A 51 17.63 12.13 16.61
C ILE A 51 17.49 11.66 18.05
N LYS A 52 16.54 10.76 18.34
CA LYS A 52 16.36 10.22 19.69
C LYS A 52 17.63 9.57 20.22
N SER A 53 18.34 8.80 19.39
CA SER A 53 19.57 8.13 19.80
C SER A 53 20.76 9.08 20.01
N ALA A 54 20.72 10.29 19.45
CA ALA A 54 21.77 11.30 19.57
C ALA A 54 21.49 12.36 20.66
N THR A 55 20.22 12.67 20.92
CA THR A 55 19.81 13.81 21.77
C THR A 55 18.81 13.46 22.86
N ASP A 56 18.39 12.20 22.98
CA ASP A 56 17.34 11.73 23.90
C ASP A 56 15.97 12.43 23.76
N ILE A 57 15.78 13.22 22.69
CA ILE A 57 14.48 13.82 22.39
C ILE A 57 13.48 12.69 22.07
N PRO A 58 12.29 12.68 22.70
CA PRO A 58 11.23 11.71 22.39
C PRO A 58 10.90 11.66 20.90
N LEU A 59 10.77 10.45 20.35
CA LEU A 59 10.59 10.22 18.93
C LEU A 59 9.35 10.95 18.40
N TRP A 60 8.25 10.95 19.15
CA TRP A 60 7.02 11.64 18.77
C TRP A 60 7.19 13.16 18.59
N ILE A 61 8.08 13.81 19.36
CA ILE A 61 8.34 15.26 19.26
C ILE A 61 9.07 15.56 17.95
N SER A 62 10.15 14.84 17.68
CA SER A 62 10.91 14.98 16.44
C SER A 62 10.01 14.70 15.22
N TYR A 63 9.15 13.68 15.32
CA TYR A 63 8.24 13.27 14.26
C TYR A 63 7.23 14.36 13.91
N ILE A 64 6.54 14.95 14.90
CA ILE A 64 5.55 16.00 14.65
C ILE A 64 6.20 17.30 14.19
N SER A 65 7.33 17.69 14.79
CA SER A 65 8.03 18.94 14.41
C SER A 65 8.49 18.92 12.95
N ILE A 66 9.12 17.83 12.51
CA ILE A 66 9.57 17.71 11.12
C ILE A 66 8.38 17.63 10.17
N ASN A 67 7.33 16.89 10.52
CA ASN A 67 6.13 16.83 9.69
C ASN A 67 5.42 18.17 9.55
N ILE A 68 5.36 18.99 10.60
CA ILE A 68 4.76 20.34 10.50
C ILE A 68 5.52 21.16 9.45
N ALA A 69 6.86 21.12 9.46
CA ALA A 69 7.68 21.81 8.47
C ALA A 69 7.44 21.26 7.05
N LEU A 70 7.44 19.93 6.88
CA LEU A 70 7.21 19.29 5.58
C LEU A 70 5.80 19.55 5.05
N LEU A 71 4.77 19.53 5.90
CA LEU A 71 3.39 19.81 5.53
C LEU A 71 3.18 21.27 5.13
N ALA A 72 3.89 22.21 5.77
CA ALA A 72 3.89 23.62 5.36
C ALA A 72 4.42 23.80 3.93
N VAL A 73 5.48 23.06 3.58
CA VAL A 73 6.00 23.01 2.20
C VAL A 73 4.98 22.33 1.28
N ALA A 74 4.47 21.16 1.67
CA ALA A 74 3.53 20.36 0.88
C ALA A 74 2.24 21.10 0.53
N TRP A 75 1.75 21.97 1.42
CA TRP A 75 0.51 22.73 1.20
C TRP A 75 0.55 23.59 -0.08
N LYS A 76 1.72 24.12 -0.43
CA LYS A 76 1.90 24.90 -1.67
C LYS A 76 2.10 24.01 -2.91
N PHE A 77 2.71 22.85 -2.72
CA PHE A 77 3.19 22.01 -3.82
C PHE A 77 2.31 20.82 -4.16
N VAL A 78 1.51 20.28 -3.23
CA VAL A 78 0.74 19.03 -3.43
C VAL A 78 -0.76 19.31 -3.34
N GLY A 79 -1.59 18.44 -3.91
CA GLY A 79 -3.05 18.61 -3.90
C GLY A 79 -3.66 18.59 -2.49
N LYS A 80 -4.66 19.45 -2.23
CA LYS A 80 -5.29 19.65 -0.91
C LYS A 80 -5.76 18.34 -0.25
N ASN A 81 -6.34 17.41 -1.02
CA ASN A 81 -6.84 16.15 -0.48
C ASN A 81 -5.71 15.27 0.09
N PHE A 82 -4.55 15.24 -0.56
CA PHE A 82 -3.38 14.52 -0.05
C PHE A 82 -2.91 15.14 1.26
N VAL A 83 -2.80 16.47 1.30
CA VAL A 83 -2.31 17.18 2.49
C VAL A 83 -3.24 16.98 3.69
N ILE A 84 -4.57 17.04 3.51
CA ILE A 84 -5.54 16.78 4.58
C ILE A 84 -5.44 15.33 5.09
N LYS A 85 -5.39 14.34 4.21
CA LYS A 85 -5.21 12.92 4.61
C LYS A 85 -3.89 12.74 5.38
N THR A 86 -2.84 13.42 4.95
CA THR A 86 -1.51 13.34 5.59
C THR A 86 -1.50 14.02 6.96
N ILE A 87 -2.13 15.18 7.12
CA ILE A 87 -2.26 15.85 8.43
C ILE A 87 -2.95 14.93 9.44
N ILE A 88 -4.06 14.30 9.05
CA ILE A 88 -4.79 13.36 9.91
C ILE A 88 -3.89 12.17 10.27
N SER A 89 -3.19 11.61 9.27
CA SER A 89 -2.32 10.45 9.48
C SER A 89 -1.13 10.77 10.39
N VAL A 90 -0.49 11.93 10.20
CA VAL A 90 0.60 12.42 11.06
C VAL A 90 0.13 12.63 12.49
N ALA A 91 -1.04 13.24 12.69
CA ALA A 91 -1.58 13.48 14.02
C ALA A 91 -1.86 12.17 14.77
N ILE A 92 -2.53 11.22 14.12
CA ILE A 92 -2.81 9.89 14.67
C ILE A 92 -1.51 9.14 14.95
N LEU A 93 -0.60 9.10 13.99
CA LEU A 93 0.65 8.36 14.14
C LEU A 93 1.54 8.96 15.22
N THR A 94 1.61 10.29 15.34
CA THR A 94 2.33 10.96 16.44
C THR A 94 1.76 10.52 17.80
N PHE A 95 0.44 10.49 17.93
CA PHE A 95 -0.21 10.06 19.16
C PHE A 95 0.10 8.58 19.47
N LEU A 96 0.01 7.69 18.47
CA LEU A 96 0.34 6.28 18.63
C LEU A 96 1.81 6.04 18.97
N ILE A 97 2.73 6.79 18.36
CA ILE A 97 4.16 6.74 18.70
C ILE A 97 4.36 7.17 20.16
N ARG A 98 3.72 8.25 20.60
CA ARG A 98 3.82 8.71 22.00
C ARG A 98 3.35 7.62 22.98
N LEU A 99 2.23 6.96 22.68
CA LEU A 99 1.75 5.83 23.47
C LEU A 99 2.75 4.67 23.43
N GLY A 100 3.24 4.30 22.25
CA GLY A 100 4.24 3.25 22.08
C GLY A 100 5.52 3.52 22.86
N GLU A 101 6.06 4.74 22.84
CA GLU A 101 7.24 5.09 23.63
C GLU A 101 7.00 5.04 25.15
N THR A 102 5.77 5.29 25.59
CA THR A 102 5.41 5.30 27.02
C THR A 102 5.15 3.89 27.56
N TYR A 103 4.52 3.02 26.76
CA TYR A 103 4.05 1.69 27.19
C TYR A 103 4.87 0.52 26.64
N MET A 104 5.71 0.73 25.62
CA MET A 104 6.55 -0.30 24.97
C MET A 104 8.03 0.10 25.04
N SER A 105 8.54 0.29 26.26
CA SER A 105 9.94 0.66 26.49
C SER A 105 10.91 -0.48 26.20
N GLU A 106 10.45 -1.73 26.29
CA GLU A 106 11.24 -2.93 26.01
C GLU A 106 10.78 -3.60 24.71
N PRO A 107 11.67 -4.36 24.03
CA PRO A 107 11.29 -5.12 22.85
C PRO A 107 10.13 -6.07 23.19
N ILE A 108 9.07 -6.06 22.37
CA ILE A 108 7.92 -6.98 22.55
C ILE A 108 8.37 -8.45 22.53
N ILE A 109 9.43 -8.74 21.77
CA ILE A 109 10.07 -10.05 21.72
C ILE A 109 11.54 -9.88 22.13
N HIS A 110 11.91 -10.52 23.24
CA HIS A 110 13.29 -10.66 23.71
C HIS A 110 14.03 -11.73 22.89
N ALA A 111 14.23 -11.46 21.61
CA ALA A 111 15.02 -12.30 20.71
C ALA A 111 16.18 -11.50 20.11
N ASP A 112 16.97 -12.15 19.26
CA ASP A 112 18.05 -11.51 18.51
C ASP A 112 17.56 -10.26 17.75
N PRO A 113 18.32 -9.14 17.75
CA PRO A 113 17.89 -7.89 17.12
C PRO A 113 17.48 -8.02 15.66
N LEU A 114 18.09 -8.94 14.89
CA LEU A 114 17.68 -9.19 13.51
C LEU A 114 16.27 -9.77 13.44
N LEU A 115 15.97 -10.80 14.24
CA LEU A 115 14.64 -11.43 14.26
C LEU A 115 13.57 -10.44 14.70
N SER A 116 13.82 -9.71 15.79
CA SER A 116 12.90 -8.69 16.30
C SER A 116 12.63 -7.62 15.23
N SER A 117 13.67 -7.18 14.53
CA SER A 117 13.56 -6.13 13.51
C SER A 117 12.88 -6.61 12.22
N ILE A 118 13.01 -7.88 11.83
CA ILE A 118 12.25 -8.45 10.70
C ILE A 118 10.76 -8.46 11.03
N ILE A 119 10.37 -8.80 12.25
CA ILE A 119 8.96 -8.73 12.67
C ILE A 119 8.48 -7.28 12.64
N GLY A 120 9.28 -6.35 13.17
CA GLY A 120 9.04 -4.92 13.03
C GLY A 120 8.85 -4.47 11.58
N ALA A 121 9.68 -4.97 10.67
CA ALA A 121 9.58 -4.70 9.23
C ALA A 121 8.26 -5.16 8.63
N VAL A 122 7.75 -6.33 9.03
CA VAL A 122 6.46 -6.86 8.57
C VAL A 122 5.31 -5.99 9.08
N PHE A 123 5.33 -5.59 10.34
CA PHE A 123 4.32 -4.69 10.91
C PHE A 123 4.34 -3.31 10.24
N CYS A 124 5.52 -2.68 10.13
CA CYS A 124 5.67 -1.41 9.44
C CYS A 124 5.29 -1.50 7.97
N GLY A 125 5.72 -2.56 7.27
CA GLY A 125 5.42 -2.75 5.85
C GLY A 125 3.92 -2.98 5.61
N THR A 126 3.26 -3.72 6.49
CA THR A 126 1.79 -3.90 6.44
C THR A 126 1.08 -2.57 6.67
N GLY A 127 1.52 -1.82 7.68
CA GLY A 127 0.96 -0.51 7.99
C GLY A 127 1.09 0.49 6.84
N LEU A 128 2.30 0.63 6.27
CA LEU A 128 2.56 1.46 5.09
C LEU A 128 1.75 0.98 3.88
N GLY A 129 1.71 -0.32 3.60
CA GLY A 129 0.95 -0.90 2.50
C GLY A 129 -0.54 -0.57 2.59
N LEU A 130 -1.14 -0.68 3.77
CA LEU A 130 -2.53 -0.30 4.02
C LEU A 130 -2.77 1.19 3.78
N VAL A 131 -1.92 2.07 4.31
CA VAL A 131 -2.04 3.52 4.13
C VAL A 131 -1.89 3.90 2.65
N TYR A 132 -0.89 3.35 1.95
CA TYR A 132 -0.63 3.61 0.53
C TYR A 132 -1.72 3.04 -0.38
N SER A 133 -2.34 1.92 -0.01
CA SER A 133 -3.41 1.29 -0.81
C SER A 133 -4.58 2.24 -1.10
N VAL A 134 -4.86 3.17 -0.19
CA VAL A 134 -5.92 4.19 -0.27
C VAL A 134 -5.39 5.59 -0.60
N ASN A 135 -4.17 5.65 -1.15
CA ASN A 135 -3.44 6.88 -1.48
C ASN A 135 -3.26 7.82 -0.28
N GLY A 136 -3.12 7.25 0.92
CA GLY A 136 -2.71 7.96 2.12
C GLY A 136 -1.19 8.12 2.20
N SER A 137 -0.73 8.77 3.26
CA SER A 137 0.69 8.95 3.58
C SER A 137 0.86 8.98 5.08
N THR A 138 1.98 8.45 5.59
CA THR A 138 2.34 8.56 7.01
C THR A 138 2.99 9.91 7.32
N GLY A 139 3.37 10.68 6.29
CA GLY A 139 4.12 11.93 6.38
C GLY A 139 5.59 11.72 6.01
N GLY A 140 6.44 12.65 6.41
CA GLY A 140 7.89 12.47 6.29
C GLY A 140 8.38 12.38 4.85
N THR A 141 9.14 11.33 4.55
CA THR A 141 9.73 11.14 3.22
C THR A 141 8.70 10.90 2.13
N ASP A 142 7.50 10.43 2.46
CA ASP A 142 6.37 10.38 1.52
C ASP A 142 6.05 11.75 0.93
N ILE A 143 6.10 12.79 1.77
CA ILE A 143 5.84 14.17 1.35
C ILE A 143 6.92 14.62 0.37
N ILE A 144 8.18 14.30 0.66
CA ILE A 144 9.32 14.58 -0.22
C ILE A 144 9.13 13.85 -1.56
N GLY A 145 8.81 12.56 -1.52
CA GLY A 145 8.54 11.75 -2.72
C GLY A 145 7.40 12.31 -3.56
N ALA A 146 6.29 12.71 -2.93
CA ALA A 146 5.13 13.31 -3.59
C ALA A 146 5.47 14.66 -4.25
N VAL A 147 6.25 15.51 -3.57
CA VAL A 147 6.71 16.79 -4.13
C VAL A 147 7.65 16.55 -5.32
N VAL A 148 8.65 15.69 -5.18
CA VAL A 148 9.64 15.42 -6.25
C VAL A 148 8.95 14.83 -7.49
N THR A 149 8.06 13.85 -7.31
CA THR A 149 7.35 13.18 -8.41
C THR A 149 6.40 14.13 -9.15
N LYS A 150 5.95 15.22 -8.50
CA LYS A 150 5.15 16.25 -9.18
C LYS A 150 5.96 17.03 -10.22
N TYR A 151 7.27 17.21 -9.99
CA TYR A 151 8.15 18.02 -10.84
C TYR A 151 9.11 17.20 -11.70
N ARG A 152 9.22 15.89 -11.47
CA ARG A 152 10.13 14.99 -12.17
C ARG A 152 9.40 13.71 -12.57
N HIS A 153 9.67 13.21 -13.78
CA HIS A 153 9.16 11.93 -14.27
C HIS A 153 9.93 10.74 -13.67
N VAL A 154 9.96 10.65 -12.34
CA VAL A 154 10.59 9.54 -11.60
C VAL A 154 9.50 8.86 -10.77
N SER A 155 9.57 7.54 -10.59
CA SER A 155 8.60 6.85 -9.73
C SER A 155 8.83 7.21 -8.26
N ILE A 156 7.73 7.35 -7.51
CA ILE A 156 7.77 7.71 -6.09
C ILE A 156 8.62 6.71 -5.28
N GLY A 157 8.52 5.42 -5.58
CA GLY A 157 9.30 4.37 -4.92
C GLY A 157 10.81 4.48 -5.15
N ARG A 158 11.27 4.96 -6.32
CA ARG A 158 12.71 5.21 -6.55
C ARG A 158 13.21 6.37 -5.69
N VAL A 159 12.41 7.44 -5.56
CA VAL A 159 12.77 8.59 -4.72
C VAL A 159 12.86 8.17 -3.25
N LEU A 160 11.86 7.43 -2.76
CA LEU A 160 11.84 6.92 -1.39
C LEU A 160 13.03 5.99 -1.11
N LEU A 161 13.31 5.04 -2.01
CA LEU A 161 14.43 4.11 -1.85
C LEU A 161 15.78 4.83 -1.75
N ILE A 162 16.03 5.85 -2.58
CA ILE A 162 17.29 6.62 -2.54
C ILE A 162 17.40 7.38 -1.21
N VAL A 163 16.33 8.07 -0.81
CA VAL A 163 16.31 8.83 0.46
C VAL A 163 16.51 7.89 1.65
N ASP A 164 15.89 6.73 1.64
CA ASP A 164 15.97 5.74 2.70
C ASP A 164 17.36 5.12 2.83
N ILE A 165 18.01 4.78 1.70
CA ILE A 165 19.40 4.31 1.72
C ILE A 165 20.33 5.37 2.33
N LEU A 166 20.13 6.65 2.01
CA LEU A 166 20.93 7.73 2.60
C LEU A 166 20.71 7.84 4.11
N ILE A 167 19.46 7.72 4.57
CA ILE A 167 19.11 7.78 6.01
C ILE A 167 19.72 6.58 6.76
N VAL A 168 19.55 5.36 6.24
CA VAL A 168 20.12 4.15 6.86
C VAL A 168 21.65 4.23 6.89
N SER A 169 22.28 4.69 5.81
CA SER A 169 23.74 4.86 5.75
C SER A 169 24.25 5.92 6.73
N SER A 170 23.47 6.98 6.96
CA SER A 170 23.82 8.03 7.93
C SER A 170 23.87 7.54 9.37
N SER A 171 23.27 6.38 9.67
CA SER A 171 23.35 5.74 10.98
C SER A 171 24.77 5.31 11.37
N TYR A 172 25.67 5.12 10.40
CA TYR A 172 27.08 4.83 10.67
C TYR A 172 27.74 5.95 11.49
N CYS A 173 27.44 7.21 11.15
CA CYS A 173 28.05 8.38 11.79
C CYS A 173 27.72 8.47 13.28
N LEU A 174 26.61 7.85 13.72
CA LEU A 174 26.19 7.83 15.11
C LEU A 174 26.63 6.55 15.82
N PHE A 175 26.26 5.39 15.27
CA PHE A 175 26.46 4.11 15.96
C PHE A 175 27.79 3.43 15.67
N HIS A 176 28.55 3.89 14.67
CA HIS A 176 29.83 3.30 14.23
C HIS A 176 29.77 1.79 13.99
N SER A 177 28.59 1.26 13.64
CA SER A 177 28.32 -0.17 13.48
C SER A 177 27.84 -0.46 12.07
N VAL A 178 28.64 -1.22 11.32
CA VAL A 178 28.27 -1.72 9.99
C VAL A 178 27.15 -2.75 10.09
N GLU A 179 27.09 -3.50 11.19
CA GLU A 179 26.04 -4.49 11.46
C GLU A 179 24.65 -3.84 11.53
N LYS A 180 24.50 -2.70 12.22
CA LYS A 180 23.22 -1.98 12.28
C LYS A 180 22.78 -1.45 10.91
N ILE A 181 23.71 -1.05 10.06
CA ILE A 181 23.41 -0.64 8.67
C ILE A 181 22.91 -1.84 7.89
N ALA A 182 23.61 -2.98 7.97
CA ALA A 182 23.23 -4.21 7.28
C ALA A 182 21.82 -4.68 7.71
N ILE A 183 21.55 -4.69 9.02
CA ILE A 183 20.22 -5.00 9.57
C ILE A 183 19.20 -3.99 9.06
N GLY A 184 19.48 -2.68 9.09
CA GLY A 184 18.61 -1.63 8.59
C GLY A 184 18.25 -1.79 7.11
N LEU A 185 19.22 -2.16 6.27
CA LEU A 185 19.00 -2.42 4.84
C LEU A 185 18.16 -3.68 4.61
N ILE A 186 18.39 -4.76 5.36
CA ILE A 186 17.57 -5.99 5.30
C ILE A 186 16.13 -5.67 5.72
N VAL A 187 15.95 -4.98 6.85
CA VAL A 187 14.65 -4.57 7.39
C VAL A 187 13.92 -3.68 6.38
N MET A 188 14.61 -2.74 5.74
CA MET A 188 14.05 -1.91 4.68
C MET A 188 13.60 -2.75 3.48
N ALA A 189 14.40 -3.71 3.02
CA ALA A 189 14.05 -4.59 1.91
C ALA A 189 12.80 -5.43 2.22
N VAL A 190 12.73 -6.03 3.42
CA VAL A 190 11.55 -6.77 3.88
C VAL A 190 10.34 -5.85 3.99
N MET A 191 10.49 -4.66 4.56
CA MET A 191 9.40 -3.69 4.70
C MET A 191 8.80 -3.33 3.33
N TYR A 192 9.64 -2.99 2.34
CA TYR A 192 9.17 -2.67 0.99
C TYR A 192 8.55 -3.86 0.26
N TYR A 193 9.08 -5.07 0.45
CA TYR A 193 8.45 -6.27 -0.09
C TYR A 193 7.05 -6.48 0.48
N VAL A 194 6.88 -6.31 1.80
CA VAL A 194 5.55 -6.42 2.45
C VAL A 194 4.61 -5.31 1.99
N VAL A 195 5.10 -4.08 1.83
CA VAL A 195 4.31 -2.97 1.25
C VAL A 195 3.78 -3.37 -0.12
N ASP A 196 4.63 -3.89 -1.00
CA ASP A 196 4.25 -4.31 -2.34
C ASP A 196 3.22 -5.44 -2.31
N VAL A 197 3.43 -6.46 -1.48
CA VAL A 197 2.46 -7.57 -1.29
C VAL A 197 1.10 -7.06 -0.84
N VAL A 198 1.04 -6.12 0.12
CA VAL A 198 -0.22 -5.56 0.62
C VAL A 198 -0.92 -4.72 -0.45
N ILE A 199 -0.20 -3.81 -1.12
CA ILE A 199 -0.77 -2.98 -2.18
C ILE A 199 -1.24 -3.83 -3.35
N SER A 200 -0.38 -4.74 -3.83
CA SER A 200 -0.67 -5.62 -4.95
C SER A 200 -1.83 -6.56 -4.63
N GLY A 201 -1.89 -7.09 -3.41
CA GLY A 201 -3.02 -7.92 -2.95
C GLY A 201 -4.35 -7.16 -2.92
N MET A 202 -4.33 -5.89 -2.51
CA MET A 202 -5.53 -5.04 -2.47
C MET A 202 -6.00 -4.55 -3.84
N ARG A 203 -5.06 -4.30 -4.76
CA ARG A 203 -5.34 -3.77 -6.11
C ARG A 203 -5.39 -4.85 -7.19
N GLN A 204 -5.21 -6.12 -6.82
CA GLN A 204 -5.11 -7.24 -7.74
C GLN A 204 -6.34 -7.31 -8.65
N SER A 205 -6.10 -7.27 -9.96
CA SER A 205 -7.09 -7.59 -10.97
C SER A 205 -6.93 -9.04 -11.40
N VAL A 206 -8.03 -9.62 -11.83
CA VAL A 206 -8.11 -11.00 -12.33
C VAL A 206 -8.86 -11.01 -13.66
N GLN A 207 -8.47 -11.93 -14.53
CA GLN A 207 -9.17 -12.23 -15.75
C GLN A 207 -9.90 -13.55 -15.60
N PHE A 208 -11.16 -13.59 -16.01
CA PHE A 208 -11.96 -14.80 -16.12
C PHE A 208 -12.14 -15.18 -17.58
N PHE A 209 -12.00 -16.47 -17.87
CA PHE A 209 -12.66 -17.10 -19.02
C PHE A 209 -13.77 -18.00 -18.48
N ILE A 210 -15.00 -17.77 -18.94
CA ILE A 210 -16.17 -18.54 -18.57
C ILE A 210 -16.68 -19.27 -19.82
N PHE A 211 -16.70 -20.58 -19.75
CA PHE A 211 -17.14 -21.49 -20.79
C PHE A 211 -18.49 -22.08 -20.35
N THR A 212 -19.57 -21.73 -21.04
CA THR A 212 -20.94 -22.12 -20.70
C THR A 212 -21.82 -22.13 -21.94
N ASN A 213 -22.86 -22.96 -21.94
CA ASN A 213 -23.90 -22.94 -22.97
C ASN A 213 -24.92 -21.81 -22.73
N LYS A 214 -24.97 -21.22 -21.53
CA LYS A 214 -25.87 -20.12 -21.13
C LYS A 214 -25.16 -18.77 -21.16
N HIS A 215 -24.38 -18.52 -22.21
CA HIS A 215 -23.46 -17.38 -22.25
C HIS A 215 -24.17 -16.02 -22.22
N GLU A 216 -25.37 -15.91 -22.82
CA GLU A 216 -26.17 -14.67 -22.83
C GLU A 216 -26.63 -14.32 -21.42
N GLU A 217 -27.29 -15.26 -20.73
CA GLU A 217 -27.77 -15.09 -19.37
C GLU A 217 -26.61 -14.73 -18.42
N VAL A 218 -25.49 -15.45 -18.50
CA VAL A 218 -24.32 -15.14 -17.67
C VAL A 218 -23.75 -13.75 -17.98
N ALA A 219 -23.64 -13.36 -19.25
CA ALA A 219 -23.13 -12.04 -19.63
C ALA A 219 -24.03 -10.90 -19.12
N ASP A 220 -25.35 -11.05 -19.23
CA ASP A 220 -26.32 -10.07 -18.78
C ASP A 220 -26.30 -9.90 -17.26
N HIS A 221 -26.21 -11.00 -16.51
CA HIS A 221 -26.12 -10.97 -15.05
C HIS A 221 -24.77 -10.40 -14.56
N ILE A 222 -23.66 -10.68 -15.26
CA ILE A 222 -22.36 -10.04 -14.96
C ILE A 222 -22.43 -8.52 -15.15
N ASN A 223 -23.08 -8.06 -16.22
CA ASN A 223 -23.17 -6.63 -16.52
C ASN A 223 -24.13 -5.89 -15.56
N SER A 224 -25.26 -6.52 -15.20
CA SER A 224 -26.29 -5.90 -14.37
C SER A 224 -26.02 -6.00 -12.85
N GLU A 225 -25.63 -7.18 -12.35
CA GLU A 225 -25.44 -7.42 -10.92
C GLU A 225 -24.03 -7.09 -10.44
N ILE A 226 -23.01 -7.59 -11.16
CA ILE A 226 -21.60 -7.36 -10.80
C ILE A 226 -21.14 -5.97 -11.28
N LYS A 227 -21.86 -5.37 -12.24
CA LYS A 227 -21.53 -4.06 -12.85
C LYS A 227 -20.16 -4.07 -13.52
N ARG A 228 -19.81 -5.18 -14.18
CA ARG A 228 -18.58 -5.34 -14.94
C ARG A 228 -18.90 -5.59 -16.41
N GLY A 229 -18.17 -4.88 -17.28
CA GLY A 229 -18.20 -5.17 -18.71
C GLY A 229 -17.57 -6.54 -18.98
N CYS A 230 -18.14 -7.26 -19.94
CA CYS A 230 -17.61 -8.52 -20.43
C CYS A 230 -17.54 -8.49 -21.96
N THR A 231 -16.71 -9.38 -22.53
CA THR A 231 -16.60 -9.57 -23.98
C THR A 231 -16.84 -11.02 -24.30
N VAL A 232 -17.65 -11.30 -25.31
CA VAL A 232 -17.87 -12.65 -25.80
C VAL A 232 -16.90 -12.92 -26.95
N LEU A 233 -16.10 -13.98 -26.79
CA LEU A 233 -15.21 -14.49 -27.82
C LEU A 233 -15.82 -15.72 -28.49
N ASP A 234 -15.61 -15.82 -29.79
CA ASP A 234 -16.04 -16.95 -30.59
C ASP A 234 -14.91 -17.98 -30.66
N GLY A 235 -15.23 -19.22 -30.28
CA GLY A 235 -14.31 -20.35 -30.31
C GLY A 235 -14.96 -21.59 -30.91
N MET A 236 -14.15 -22.63 -31.05
CA MET A 236 -14.60 -23.95 -31.49
C MET A 236 -14.02 -24.99 -30.53
N GLY A 237 -14.90 -25.82 -29.95
CA GLY A 237 -14.46 -26.95 -29.14
C GLY A 237 -13.69 -27.92 -30.03
N TRP A 238 -12.41 -28.16 -29.75
CA TRP A 238 -11.58 -28.97 -30.65
C TRP A 238 -12.01 -30.44 -30.71
N TYR A 239 -12.48 -30.99 -29.59
CA TYR A 239 -12.98 -32.37 -29.54
C TYR A 239 -14.39 -32.48 -30.14
N SER A 240 -15.32 -31.61 -29.71
CA SER A 240 -16.72 -31.64 -30.14
C SER A 240 -16.94 -31.10 -31.56
N LYS A 241 -15.98 -30.33 -32.08
CA LYS A 241 -16.08 -29.56 -33.32
C LYS A 241 -17.26 -28.59 -33.37
N LYS A 242 -17.84 -28.23 -32.21
CA LYS A 242 -18.98 -27.31 -32.13
C LYS A 242 -18.50 -25.88 -31.88
N PRO A 243 -19.17 -24.88 -32.46
CA PRO A 243 -18.99 -23.48 -32.06
C PRO A 243 -19.28 -23.35 -30.57
N GLN A 244 -18.44 -22.59 -29.87
CA GLN A 244 -18.62 -22.26 -28.45
C GLN A 244 -18.34 -20.77 -28.25
N LYS A 245 -19.10 -20.14 -27.36
CA LYS A 245 -18.87 -18.77 -26.93
C LYS A 245 -18.17 -18.78 -25.58
N ILE A 246 -17.19 -17.89 -25.40
CA ILE A 246 -16.39 -17.77 -24.19
C ILE A 246 -16.53 -16.35 -23.66
N ILE A 247 -16.95 -16.19 -22.41
CA ILE A 247 -17.06 -14.87 -21.80
C ILE A 247 -15.72 -14.50 -21.16
N VAL A 248 -15.19 -13.35 -21.53
CA VAL A 248 -14.00 -12.74 -20.93
C VAL A 248 -14.43 -11.61 -20.00
N VAL A 249 -13.99 -11.67 -18.76
CA VAL A 249 -14.28 -10.64 -17.76
C VAL A 249 -13.00 -10.21 -17.08
N MET A 250 -12.76 -8.91 -17.08
CA MET A 250 -11.77 -8.29 -16.21
C MET A 250 -12.50 -7.84 -14.94
N ALA A 251 -11.98 -8.19 -13.77
CA ALA A 251 -12.58 -7.83 -12.49
C ALA A 251 -11.50 -7.60 -11.42
N ARG A 252 -11.88 -6.98 -10.30
CA ARG A 252 -11.02 -6.95 -9.10
C ARG A 252 -11.06 -8.32 -8.43
N LYS A 253 -9.95 -8.76 -7.84
CA LYS A 253 -9.88 -10.06 -7.15
C LYS A 253 -10.93 -10.22 -6.04
N THR A 254 -11.31 -9.13 -5.38
CA THR A 254 -12.37 -9.10 -4.37
C THR A 254 -13.76 -9.47 -4.92
N GLU A 255 -13.99 -9.29 -6.23
CA GLU A 255 -15.25 -9.61 -6.91
C GLU A 255 -15.32 -11.08 -7.34
N SER A 256 -14.21 -11.83 -7.25
CA SER A 256 -14.09 -13.20 -7.77
C SER A 256 -15.14 -14.14 -7.20
N THR A 257 -15.34 -14.09 -5.89
CA THR A 257 -16.30 -14.97 -5.20
C THR A 257 -17.73 -14.73 -5.70
N SER A 258 -18.09 -13.47 -5.97
CA SER A 258 -19.41 -13.12 -6.50
C SER A 258 -19.58 -13.64 -7.93
N ILE A 259 -18.57 -13.50 -8.78
CA ILE A 259 -18.59 -14.01 -10.16
C ILE A 259 -18.73 -15.54 -10.16
N PHE A 260 -17.93 -16.26 -9.38
CA PHE A 260 -18.04 -17.72 -9.28
C PHE A 260 -19.43 -18.19 -8.81
N ARG A 261 -20.00 -17.50 -7.81
CA ARG A 261 -21.34 -17.83 -7.31
C ARG A 261 -22.42 -17.60 -8.35
N LEU A 262 -22.37 -16.47 -9.05
CA LEU A 262 -23.32 -16.11 -10.10
C LEU A 262 -23.28 -17.08 -11.28
N VAL A 263 -22.08 -17.41 -11.77
CA VAL A 263 -21.94 -18.40 -12.85
C VAL A 263 -22.49 -19.75 -12.41
N LYS A 264 -22.13 -20.23 -11.21
CA LYS A 264 -22.57 -21.52 -10.68
C LYS A 264 -24.08 -21.59 -10.41
N SER A 265 -24.74 -20.47 -10.08
CA SER A 265 -26.19 -20.44 -9.90
C SER A 265 -26.95 -20.55 -11.22
N ILE A 266 -26.39 -20.02 -12.31
CA ILE A 266 -27.00 -20.04 -13.65
C ILE A 266 -26.71 -21.38 -14.35
N ASP A 267 -25.45 -21.82 -14.31
CA ASP A 267 -24.98 -23.04 -14.97
C ASP A 267 -24.01 -23.81 -14.06
N LYS A 268 -24.45 -24.98 -13.61
CA LYS A 268 -23.64 -25.87 -12.75
C LYS A 268 -22.54 -26.60 -13.53
N ASP A 269 -22.69 -26.73 -14.85
CA ASP A 269 -21.75 -27.40 -15.73
C ASP A 269 -20.76 -26.43 -16.39
N ALA A 270 -20.87 -25.13 -16.07
CA ALA A 270 -19.96 -24.12 -16.57
C ALA A 270 -18.52 -24.37 -16.10
N PHE A 271 -17.58 -24.23 -17.03
CA PHE A 271 -16.16 -24.30 -16.75
C PHE A 271 -15.59 -22.87 -16.67
N VAL A 272 -14.88 -22.54 -15.60
CA VAL A 272 -14.37 -21.18 -15.35
C VAL A 272 -12.89 -21.25 -15.01
N THR A 273 -12.07 -20.48 -15.73
CA THR A 273 -10.65 -20.29 -15.39
C THR A 273 -10.43 -18.86 -14.91
N GLN A 274 -9.59 -18.71 -13.90
CA GLN A 274 -9.16 -17.41 -13.38
C GLN A 274 -7.64 -17.29 -13.52
N ALA A 275 -7.19 -16.16 -14.05
CA ALA A 275 -5.78 -15.79 -14.13
C ALA A 275 -5.52 -14.44 -13.45
N ASN A 276 -4.36 -14.31 -12.79
CA ASN A 276 -3.90 -13.03 -12.27
C ASN A 276 -3.41 -12.17 -13.43
N VAL A 277 -3.84 -10.91 -13.48
CA VAL A 277 -3.35 -9.94 -14.46
C VAL A 277 -2.55 -8.86 -13.74
N VAL A 278 -1.35 -8.58 -14.26
CA VAL A 278 -0.40 -7.61 -13.66
C VAL A 278 -0.99 -6.20 -13.65
N GLY A 279 -1.78 -5.85 -14.67
CA GLY A 279 -2.46 -4.57 -14.74
C GLY A 279 -3.61 -4.61 -15.74
N VAL A 280 -4.69 -3.91 -15.42
CA VAL A 280 -5.80 -3.63 -16.34
C VAL A 280 -5.96 -2.12 -16.36
N TYR A 281 -5.99 -1.54 -17.57
CA TYR A 281 -6.05 -0.10 -17.76
C TYR A 281 -7.27 0.27 -18.60
N GLY A 282 -7.98 1.32 -18.20
CA GLY A 282 -9.19 1.79 -18.89
C GLY A 282 -10.37 2.05 -17.94
N LYS A 283 -11.55 2.28 -18.52
CA LYS A 283 -12.76 2.61 -17.75
C LYS A 283 -13.10 1.49 -16.76
N GLY A 284 -13.25 1.85 -15.48
CA GLY A 284 -13.52 0.90 -14.39
C GLY A 284 -12.26 0.28 -13.76
N PHE A 285 -11.07 0.66 -14.24
CA PHE A 285 -9.76 0.27 -13.72
C PHE A 285 -8.82 1.49 -13.64
N ASP A 286 -7.50 1.25 -13.61
CA ASP A 286 -6.51 2.30 -13.53
C ASP A 286 -6.37 3.03 -14.89
N ALA A 287 -5.99 4.32 -14.88
CA ALA A 287 -5.86 5.07 -16.12
C ALA A 287 -4.64 4.62 -16.95
N LEU A 288 -4.79 4.61 -18.27
CA LEU A 288 -3.67 4.46 -19.20
C LEU A 288 -2.78 5.72 -19.07
N LYS A 289 -1.48 5.55 -18.80
CA LYS A 289 -0.50 6.65 -18.67
C LYS A 289 0.24 6.89 -19.98
#